data_AF-A0A232LRV1-F1
#
_entry.id   AF-A0A232LRV1-F1
#
_cell.length_a   1.000
_cell.length_b   1.000
_cell.length_c   1.000
_cell.angle_alpha   90.00
_cell.angle_beta   90.00
_cell.angle_gamma   90.00
#
_symmetry.space_group_name_H-M   'P 1'
#
loop_
_entity.id
_entity.type
_entity.pdbx_description
1 polymer ?
#
loop_
_entity_poly.entity_id
_entity_poly.type
_entity_poly.pdbx_seq_one_letter_code
_entity_poly.pdbx_strand_id
1 'polypeptide(L)'
;DGRYLKTDRGSLSLDSSSPGTCHYHEQSIYAISVKDEWVTQDGQNLIWLSPDYRATCSALFNDMLVLGHSSGQVTFLEFTPS
;
A
#
# COMPACT_ATOMS: atom_id res chain seq x y z
N ASP A 1 22.21 -12.18 8.28
CA ASP A 1 22.40 -12.14 6.82
C ASP A 1 22.10 -10.80 6.13
N GLY A 2 22.07 -9.65 6.82
CA GLY A 2 22.29 -8.30 6.25
C GLY A 2 21.38 -7.78 5.13
N ARG A 3 20.43 -8.58 4.63
CA ARG A 3 19.62 -8.30 3.42
C ARG A 3 18.32 -7.56 3.70
N TYR A 4 18.03 -7.26 4.95
CA TYR A 4 16.75 -6.72 5.38
C TYR A 4 16.94 -5.57 6.36
N LEU A 5 16.33 -4.42 6.07
CA LEU A 5 16.26 -3.29 6.98
C LEU A 5 14.94 -3.36 7.74
N LYS A 6 15.03 -3.48 9.06
CA LYS A 6 13.87 -3.48 9.93
C LYS A 6 13.55 -2.05 10.32
N THR A 7 12.40 -1.57 9.89
CA THR A 7 11.90 -0.24 10.19
C THR A 7 10.61 -0.36 11.01
N ASP A 8 10.20 0.75 11.61
CA ASP A 8 8.87 0.93 12.21
C ASP A 8 7.73 0.71 11.19
N ARG A 9 8.04 0.67 9.89
CA ARG A 9 7.12 0.40 8.78
C ARG A 9 7.22 -1.03 8.22
N GLY A 10 7.96 -1.92 8.86
CA GLY A 10 8.17 -3.30 8.41
C GLY A 10 9.58 -3.56 7.87
N SER A 11 9.77 -4.71 7.22
CA SER A 11 11.07 -5.19 6.76
C SER A 11 11.27 -4.94 5.26
N LEU A 12 12.24 -4.10 4.90
CA LEU A 12 12.57 -3.77 3.52
C LEU A 12 13.72 -4.67 3.01
N SER A 13 13.52 -5.39 1.90
CA SER A 13 14.58 -6.18 1.24
C SER A 13 15.51 -5.27 0.41
N LEU A 14 16.82 -5.47 0.53
CA LEU A 14 17.86 -4.64 -0.10
C LEU A 14 18.36 -5.16 -1.45
N ASP A 15 17.69 -6.13 -2.09
CA ASP A 15 18.19 -6.75 -3.32
C ASP A 15 18.37 -5.69 -4.44
N SER A 16 19.64 -5.37 -4.69
CA SER A 16 20.09 -4.31 -5.59
C SER A 16 20.13 -4.82 -7.03
N SER A 17 18.98 -4.89 -7.70
CA SER A 17 18.97 -4.96 -9.17
C SER A 17 17.63 -4.47 -9.76
N SER A 18 17.50 -3.14 -9.88
CA SER A 18 16.82 -2.40 -10.97
C SER A 18 16.35 -1.03 -10.46
N PRO A 19 16.67 0.09 -11.14
CA PRO A 19 16.22 1.41 -10.72
C PRO A 19 14.73 1.57 -11.07
N GLY A 20 13.85 1.50 -10.07
CA GLY A 20 12.51 2.10 -10.17
C GLY A 20 11.30 1.26 -9.73
N THR A 21 11.45 0.00 -9.35
CA THR A 21 10.30 -0.81 -8.92
C THR A 21 10.50 -1.38 -7.52
N CYS A 22 9.65 -0.91 -6.60
CA CYS A 22 9.49 -1.46 -5.26
C CYS A 22 8.93 -2.87 -5.40
N HIS A 23 9.80 -3.88 -5.35
CA HIS A 23 9.38 -5.27 -5.31
C HIS A 23 8.81 -5.56 -3.91
N TYR A 24 7.52 -5.26 -3.74
CA TYR A 24 6.70 -5.72 -2.63
C TYR A 24 6.62 -7.25 -2.76
N HIS A 25 7.46 -7.96 -2.01
CA HIS A 25 7.44 -9.42 -1.98
C HIS A 25 6.34 -9.91 -1.03
N GLU A 26 5.11 -9.78 -1.52
CA GLU A 26 4.19 -10.89 -1.75
C GLU A 26 3.29 -10.39 -2.88
N GLN A 27 3.14 -11.19 -3.93
CA GLN A 27 2.14 -10.92 -4.95
C GLN A 27 0.79 -11.01 -4.26
N SER A 28 0.31 -9.91 -3.66
CA SER A 28 -1.11 -9.73 -3.50
C SER A 28 -1.69 -10.01 -4.88
N ILE A 29 -2.62 -10.95 -4.95
CA ILE A 29 -3.25 -11.41 -6.19
C ILE A 29 -3.88 -10.22 -6.94
N TYR A 30 -4.04 -9.10 -6.22
CA TYR A 30 -4.56 -7.83 -6.66
C TYR A 30 -3.49 -6.74 -6.43
N ALA A 31 -3.07 -6.05 -7.47
CA ALA A 31 -2.16 -4.92 -7.31
C ALA A 31 -2.91 -3.71 -6.73
N ILE A 32 -3.20 -3.75 -5.41
CA ILE A 32 -3.89 -2.68 -4.70
C ILE A 32 -2.93 -1.53 -4.46
N SER A 33 -3.35 -0.31 -4.83
CA SER A 33 -2.55 0.89 -4.63
C SER A 33 -3.42 2.14 -4.53
N VAL A 34 -2.90 3.18 -3.89
CA VAL A 34 -3.53 4.51 -3.86
C VAL A 34 -2.94 5.36 -4.97
N LYS A 35 -3.79 5.89 -5.84
CA LYS A 35 -3.40 6.79 -6.93
C LYS A 35 -4.33 7.98 -6.98
N ASP A 36 -3.75 9.16 -6.81
CA ASP A 36 -4.47 10.43 -6.70
C ASP A 36 -5.59 10.31 -5.64
N GLU A 37 -6.84 10.32 -6.09
CA GLU A 37 -8.05 10.30 -5.26
C GLU A 37 -8.74 8.93 -5.28
N TRP A 38 -8.04 7.89 -5.69
CA TRP A 38 -8.60 6.54 -5.85
C TRP A 38 -7.77 5.50 -5.10
N VAL A 39 -8.47 4.55 -4.49
CA VAL A 39 -7.93 3.21 -4.31
C VAL A 39 -8.13 2.47 -5.62
N THR A 40 -7.06 1.91 -6.14
CA THR A 40 -7.03 1.19 -7.40
C THR A 40 -6.62 -0.25 -7.19
N GLN A 41 -7.13 -1.12 -8.05
CA GLN A 41 -6.81 -2.53 -8.13
C GLN A 41 -6.42 -2.84 -9.56
N ASP A 42 -5.20 -3.35 -9.77
CA ASP A 42 -4.66 -3.64 -11.11
C ASP A 42 -4.73 -2.42 -12.05
N GLY A 43 -4.52 -1.22 -11.48
CA GLY A 43 -4.58 0.06 -12.18
C GLY A 43 -6.00 0.57 -12.48
N GLN A 44 -7.05 -0.19 -12.11
CA GLN A 44 -8.44 0.22 -12.26
C GLN A 44 -8.96 0.87 -10.99
N ASN A 45 -9.77 1.91 -11.15
CA ASN A 45 -10.38 2.64 -10.03
C ASN A 45 -11.45 1.80 -9.34
N LEU A 46 -11.27 1.55 -8.03
CA LEU A 46 -12.19 0.75 -7.24
C LEU A 46 -12.99 1.60 -6.26
N ILE A 47 -12.31 2.44 -5.46
CA ILE A 47 -12.93 3.27 -4.43
C ILE A 47 -12.50 4.71 -4.62
N TRP A 48 -13.46 5.63 -4.75
CA TRP A 48 -13.18 7.07 -4.73
C TRP A 48 -12.97 7.52 -3.29
N LEU A 49 -11.86 8.22 -3.04
CA LEU A 49 -11.57 8.87 -1.78
C LEU A 49 -12.14 10.28 -1.80
N SER A 50 -13.19 10.51 -1.02
CA SER A 50 -13.68 11.88 -0.78
C SER A 50 -12.61 12.71 -0.08
N PRO A 51 -12.67 14.07 -0.14
CA PRO A 51 -11.62 14.94 0.39
C PRO A 51 -11.15 14.63 1.82
N ASP A 52 -12.07 14.29 2.72
CA ASP A 52 -11.76 13.99 4.13
C ASP A 52 -11.04 12.64 4.33
N TYR A 53 -11.14 11.74 3.34
CA TYR A 53 -10.56 10.40 3.35
C TYR A 53 -9.34 10.27 2.42
N ARG A 54 -8.83 11.37 1.88
CA ARG A 54 -7.59 11.34 1.11
C ARG A 54 -6.45 10.90 2.02
N ALA A 55 -5.64 9.98 1.51
CA ALA A 55 -4.52 9.43 2.26
C ALA A 55 -3.31 10.37 2.14
N THR A 56 -2.70 10.72 3.27
CA THR A 56 -1.38 11.37 3.30
C THR A 56 -0.26 10.32 3.34
N CYS A 57 -0.58 9.14 3.83
CA CYS A 57 0.27 7.95 3.79
C CYS A 57 -0.60 6.70 3.68
N SER A 58 -0.02 5.63 3.14
CA SER A 58 -0.68 4.33 3.05
C SER A 58 0.30 3.20 3.32
N ALA A 59 -0.21 2.08 3.82
CA ALA A 59 0.52 0.83 3.96
C ALA A 59 -0.36 -0.33 3.48
N LEU A 60 0.24 -1.26 2.75
CA LEU A 60 -0.42 -2.50 2.34
C LEU A 60 0.22 -3.66 3.10
N PHE A 61 -0.60 -4.49 3.73
CA PHE A 61 -0.20 -5.71 4.41
C PHE A 61 -1.20 -6.82 4.11
N ASN A 62 -0.77 -7.89 3.45
CA ASN A 62 -1.62 -8.92 2.87
C ASN A 62 -2.73 -8.29 2.01
N ASP A 63 -3.99 -8.51 2.35
CA ASP A 63 -5.17 -7.96 1.67
C ASP A 63 -5.77 -6.77 2.42
N MET A 64 -5.00 -6.14 3.32
CA MET A 64 -5.43 -4.98 4.09
C MET A 64 -4.66 -3.73 3.68
N LEU A 65 -5.38 -2.74 3.17
CA LEU A 65 -4.89 -1.40 2.90
C LEU A 65 -5.20 -0.50 4.10
N VAL A 66 -4.18 0.13 4.64
CA VAL A 66 -4.28 1.10 5.74
C VAL A 66 -3.98 2.49 5.20
N LEU A 67 -4.86 3.45 5.49
CA LEU A 67 -4.74 4.84 5.08
C LEU A 67 -4.60 5.73 6.31
N GLY A 68 -3.58 6.58 6.32
CA GLY A 68 -3.46 7.68 7.27
C GLY A 68 -3.97 8.99 6.66
N HIS A 69 -4.70 9.77 7.44
CA HIS A 69 -5.31 11.02 7.00
C HIS A 69 -4.68 12.26 7.66
N SER A 70 -4.82 13.43 7.03
CA SER A 70 -4.36 14.71 7.58
C SER A 70 -4.99 15.06 8.93
N SER A 71 -6.19 14.56 9.20
CA SER A 71 -6.89 14.69 10.48
C SER A 71 -6.29 13.82 11.61
N GLY A 72 -5.34 12.94 11.29
CA GLY A 72 -4.80 11.94 12.22
C GLY A 72 -5.66 10.66 12.32
N GLN A 73 -6.80 10.61 11.64
CA GLN A 73 -7.60 9.38 11.53
C GLN A 73 -6.87 8.32 10.71
N VAL A 74 -7.19 7.04 10.99
CA VAL A 74 -6.68 5.88 10.26
C VAL A 74 -7.85 5.05 9.75
N THR A 75 -7.86 4.74 8.46
CA THR A 75 -8.87 3.89 7.81
C THR A 75 -8.25 2.54 7.44
N PHE A 76 -8.98 1.46 7.68
CA PHE A 76 -8.60 0.09 7.33
C PHE A 76 -9.58 -0.44 6.28
N LEU A 77 -9.04 -0.96 5.18
CA LEU A 77 -9.80 -1.55 4.08
C LEU A 77 -9.28 -2.97 3.86
N GLU A 78 -10.11 -3.97 4.13
CA GLU A 78 -9.81 -5.38 3.87
C GLU A 78 -10.46 -5.81 2.56
N PHE A 79 -9.69 -6.49 1.71
CA PHE A 79 -10.15 -7.00 0.42
C PHE A 79 -10.23 -8.52 0.49
N THR A 80 -11.42 -9.07 0.26
CA THR A 80 -11.59 -10.52 0.20
C THR A 80 -11.48 -11.00 -1.25
N PRO A 81 -10.69 -12.03 -1.57
CA PRO A 81 -10.79 -12.69 -2.86
C PRO A 81 -12.22 -13.22 -3.08
N SER A 82 -12.73 -13.02 -4.30
CA SER A 82 -14.08 -13.46 -4.72
C SER A 82 -14.13 -14.94 -5.07
#